data_AF-A0A382DSD7-F1
#
_entry.id   AF-A0A382DSD7-F1
#
_cell.length_a   1.000
_cell.length_b   1.000
_cell.length_c   1.000
_cell.angle_alpha   90.00
_cell.angle_beta   90.00
_cell.angle_gamma   90.00
#
_symmetry.space_group_name_H-M   'P 1'
#
loop_
_entity.id
_entity.type
_entity.pdbx_description
1 polymer ?
#
loop_
_entity_poly.entity_id
_entity_poly.type
_entity_poly.pdbx_seq_one_letter_code
_entity_poly.pdbx_strand_id
1 'polypeptide(L)' 'VGSTRYSRHLALPEVGEDGQAQLALARAFIVGLGGLGCPAVQYLAASGVGCLV' A
#
# COMPACT_ATOMS: atom_id res chain seq x y z
N VAL A 1 12.02 12.14 -0.54
CA VAL A 1 10.58 11.82 -0.37
C VAL A 1 9.81 12.83 -1.19
N GLY A 2 9.50 12.49 -2.44
CA GLY A 2 9.05 13.47 -3.44
C GLY A 2 8.53 12.77 -4.70
N SER A 3 7.71 11.74 -4.50
CA SER A 3 7.08 11.01 -5.58
C SER A 3 5.61 11.39 -5.63
N THR A 4 5.16 11.90 -6.78
CA THR A 4 3.75 12.19 -7.07
C THR A 4 2.84 10.97 -6.92
N ARG A 5 3.40 9.76 -6.85
CA ARG A 5 2.69 8.48 -6.75
C ARG A 5 1.67 8.44 -5.60
N TYR A 6 2.04 8.92 -4.42
CA TYR A 6 1.20 8.82 -3.22
C TYR A 6 0.50 10.13 -2.86
N SER A 7 0.58 11.17 -3.71
CA SER A 7 0.02 12.50 -3.41
C SER A 7 -1.46 12.45 -2.99
N ARG A 8 -2.27 11.60 -3.63
CA ARG A 8 -3.68 11.40 -3.26
C ARG A 8 -3.89 10.65 -1.95
N HIS A 9 -2.99 9.76 -1.57
CA HIS A 9 -3.05 9.10 -0.25
C HIS A 9 -2.57 10.04 0.85
N LEU A 10 -1.52 10.84 0.61
CA LEU A 10 -1.03 11.84 1.54
C LEU A 10 -2.06 12.93 1.86
N ALA A 11 -2.94 13.25 0.91
CA ALA A 11 -4.02 14.20 1.10
C ALA A 11 -5.16 13.70 2.00
N LEU A 12 -5.23 12.38 2.28
CA LEU A 12 -6.24 11.82 3.18
C LEU A 12 -5.83 12.05 4.64
N PRO A 13 -6.63 12.73 5.46
CA PRO A 13 -6.31 13.01 6.87
C PRO A 13 -6.01 11.74 7.69
N GLU A 14 -6.65 10.62 7.35
CA GLU A 14 -6.52 9.34 8.05
C GLU A 14 -5.25 8.58 7.66
N VAL A 15 -4.59 8.96 6.57
CA VAL A 15 -3.34 8.36 6.10
C VAL A 15 -2.18 9.33 6.32
N GLY A 16 -2.20 10.50 5.68
CA GLY A 16 -1.15 11.49 5.78
C GLY A 16 0.25 10.93 5.47
N GLU A 17 1.29 11.67 5.88
CA GLU A 17 2.67 11.23 5.73
C GLU A 17 2.98 10.03 6.64
N ASP A 18 2.49 10.04 7.88
CA ASP A 18 2.76 9.00 8.86
C ASP A 18 2.20 7.64 8.45
N GLY A 19 0.94 7.60 7.97
CA GLY A 19 0.32 6.37 7.47
C GLY A 19 1.01 5.85 6.22
N GLN A 20 1.48 6.73 5.32
CA GLN A 20 2.28 6.28 4.18
C GLN A 20 3.64 5.73 4.59
N ALA A 21 4.30 6.34 5.58
CA ALA A 21 5.54 5.80 6.15
C ALA A 21 5.31 4.42 6.77
N GLN A 22 4.19 4.22 7.47
CA GLN A 22 3.81 2.90 8.01
C GLN A 22 3.57 1.87 6.91
N LEU A 23 2.83 2.21 5.84
CA LEU A 23 2.63 1.32 4.70
C LEU A 23 3.96 0.92 4.04
N ALA A 24 4.87 1.88 3.85
CA ALA A 24 6.19 1.62 3.28
C ALA A 24 7.05 0.65 4.12
N LEU A 25 6.82 0.57 5.42
CA LEU A 25 7.48 -0.38 6.34
C LEU A 25 6.69 -1.69 6.52
N ALA A 26 5.44 -1.72 6.11
CA ALA A 26 4.56 -2.87 6.30
C ALA A 26 4.95 -4.04 5.38
N ARG A 27 4.66 -5.26 5.87
CA ARG A 27 4.82 -6.50 5.13
C ARG A 27 3.53 -7.31 5.21
N ALA A 28 3.01 -7.76 4.08
CA ALA A 28 1.80 -8.57 4.01
C ALA A 28 2.07 -9.86 3.23
N PHE A 29 1.58 -10.98 3.76
CA PHE A 29 1.62 -12.29 3.12
C PHE A 29 0.21 -12.66 2.63
N ILE A 30 0.08 -13.02 1.35
CA ILE A 30 -1.22 -13.34 0.74
C ILE A 30 -1.29 -14.83 0.43
N VAL A 31 -2.18 -15.54 1.12
CA VAL A 31 -2.42 -16.96 0.86
C VAL A 31 -3.40 -17.13 -0.30
N GLY A 32 -2.84 -17.43 -1.47
CA GLY A 32 -3.58 -17.72 -2.69
C GLY A 32 -3.81 -16.49 -3.56
N LEU A 33 -3.39 -16.58 -4.83
CA LEU A 33 -3.52 -15.52 -5.84
C LEU A 33 -4.57 -15.89 -6.89
N GLY A 34 -5.78 -16.19 -6.43
CA GLY A 34 -6.97 -16.42 -7.27
C GLY A 34 -7.82 -15.16 -7.43
N GLY A 35 -9.12 -15.33 -7.62
CA GLY A 35 -10.07 -14.21 -7.82
C GLY A 35 -10.12 -13.18 -6.68
N LEU A 36 -9.67 -13.54 -5.47
CA LEU A 36 -9.60 -12.64 -4.32
C LEU A 36 -8.19 -12.07 -4.09
N GLY A 37 -7.15 -12.91 -4.20
CA GLY A 37 -5.77 -12.50 -3.94
C GLY A 37 -5.22 -11.54 -4.98
N CYS A 38 -5.53 -11.75 -6.26
CA CYS A 38 -5.08 -10.88 -7.34
C CYS A 38 -5.55 -9.41 -7.19
N PRO A 39 -6.83 -9.09 -6.97
CA PRO A 39 -7.22 -7.70 -6.73
C PRO A 39 -6.68 -7.16 -5.40
N ALA A 40 -6.61 -7.97 -4.34
CA ALA A 40 -6.08 -7.53 -3.05
C ALA A 40 -4.62 -7.08 -3.16
N VAL A 41 -3.74 -7.89 -3.78
CA VAL A 41 -2.32 -7.57 -3.91
C VAL A 41 -2.09 -6.35 -4.80
N GLN A 42 -2.92 -6.14 -5.82
CA GLN A 42 -2.86 -4.95 -6.68
C GLN A 42 -3.10 -3.67 -5.88
N TYR A 43 -4.13 -3.63 -5.03
CA TYR A 43 -4.41 -2.46 -4.20
C TYR A 43 -3.38 -2.26 -3.09
N LEU A 44 -2.86 -3.32 -2.47
CA LEU A 44 -1.79 -3.23 -1.48
C LEU A 44 -0.48 -2.70 -2.10
N ALA A 45 -0.14 -3.13 -3.31
CA ALA A 45 1.02 -2.61 -4.03
C ALA A 45 0.84 -1.14 -4.41
N ALA A 46 -0.35 -0.78 -4.90
CA ALA A 46 -0.68 0.59 -5.28
C ALA A 46 -0.73 1.54 -4.07
N SER A 47 -1.17 1.07 -2.90
CA SER A 47 -1.19 1.85 -1.67
C SER A 47 0.19 2.08 -1.08
N GLY A 48 1.18 1.26 -1.44
CA GLY A 48 2.58 1.43 -1.05
C GLY A 48 3.06 0.49 0.05
N VAL A 49 2.44 -0.69 0.21
CA VAL A 49 2.94 -1.72 1.13
C VAL A 49 4.37 -2.12 0.73
N GLY A 50 5.30 -1.99 1.68
CA GLY A 50 6.74 -2.15 1.43
C GLY A 50 7.17 -3.54 0.98
N CYS A 51 6.47 -4.58 1.42
CA CYS A 51 6.75 -5.94 1.01
C CYS A 51 5.49 -6.81 0.93
N LEU A 52 5.31 -7.46 -0.21
CA LEU A 52 4.26 -8.42 -0.48
C LEU A 52 4.90 -9.79 -0.69
N VAL A 53 4.42 -10.78 0.06
CA VAL A 53 4.95 -12.15 0.09
C VAL A 53 3.87 -13.13 -0.33
#